data_AF-E7G832-F1
#
_entry.id   AF-E7G832-F1
#
_cell.length_a   1.000
_cell.length_b   1.000
_cell.length_c   1.000
_cell.angle_alpha   90.00
_cell.angle_beta   90.00
_cell.angle_gamma   90.00
#
_symmetry.space_group_name_H-M   'P 1'
#
loop_
_entity.id
_entity.type
_entity.pdbx_description
1 polymer ?
#
loop_
_entity_poly.entity_id
_entity_poly.type
_entity_poly.pdbx_seq_one_letter_code
_entity_poly.pdbx_strand_id
1 'polypeptide(L)' 'MEYKIQLRNPVTKEKTTLTAYTEEMALNMIEQSIKDGWRVKNTDDLKLLINQLKERNI' A
#
# COMPACT_ATOMS: atom_id res chain seq x y z
N MET A 1 -7.80 -14.81 1.89
CA MET A 1 -7.82 -13.64 0.98
C MET A 1 -6.40 -13.16 0.83
N GLU A 2 -5.98 -12.74 -0.37
CA GLU A 2 -4.66 -12.15 -0.59
C GLU A 2 -4.82 -10.70 -1.06
N TYR A 3 -3.94 -9.82 -0.59
CA TYR A 3 -3.89 -8.41 -1.00
C TYR A 3 -2.61 -8.18 -1.79
N LYS A 4 -2.75 -7.78 -3.05
CA LYS A 4 -1.61 -7.44 -3.92
C LYS A 4 -1.42 -5.93 -3.95
N ILE A 5 -0.37 -5.45 -3.30
CA ILE A 5 -0.04 -4.05 -3.19
C ILE A 5 0.99 -3.71 -4.26
N GLN A 6 0.54 -3.06 -5.33
CA GLN A 6 1.43 -2.60 -6.39
C GLN A 6 2.07 -1.26 -6.00
N LEU A 7 3.40 -1.23 -5.95
CA LEU A 7 4.18 -0.07 -5.55
C LEU A 7 5.00 0.45 -6.74
N ARG A 8 5.20 1.77 -6.77
CA ARG A 8 6.09 2.43 -7.72
C ARG A 8 6.96 3.44 -7.01
N ASN A 9 8.28 3.33 -7.20
CA ASN A 9 9.20 4.35 -6.73
C ASN A 9 9.11 5.57 -7.67
N PRO A 10 8.76 6.77 -7.17
CA PRO A 10 8.64 7.95 -8.02
C PRO A 10 10.00 8.44 -8.54
N VAL A 11 11.10 8.15 -7.84
CA VAL A 11 12.47 8.57 -8.16
C VAL A 11 13.11 7.60 -9.14
N THR A 12 13.30 6.34 -8.74
CA THR A 12 14.01 5.33 -9.55
C THR A 12 13.14 4.72 -10.65
N LYS A 13 11.83 4.97 -10.63
CA LYS A 13 10.81 4.37 -11.52
C LYS A 13 10.65 2.85 -11.35
N GLU A 14 11.28 2.26 -10.35
CA GLU A 14 11.12 0.86 -10.01
C GLU A 14 9.68 0.52 -9.66
N LYS A 15 9.31 -0.73 -9.93
CA LYS A 15 7.99 -1.27 -9.65
C LYS A 15 8.17 -2.55 -8.86
N THR A 16 7.42 -2.69 -7.79
CA THR A 16 7.38 -3.93 -7.01
C THR A 16 5.93 -4.25 -6.64
N THR A 17 5.67 -5.50 -6.26
CA THR A 17 4.36 -5.93 -5.76
C THR A 17 4.58 -6.67 -4.46
N LEU A 18 3.96 -6.18 -3.39
CA LEU A 18 3.93 -6.87 -2.11
C LEU A 18 2.65 -7.71 -2.03
N THR A 19 2.75 -8.90 -1.45
CA THR A 19 1.61 -9.76 -1.18
C THR A 19 1.42 -9.85 0.32
N ALA A 20 0.23 -9.45 0.79
CA ALA A 20 -0.19 -9.62 2.17
C ALA A 20 -1.31 -10.65 2.26
N TYR A 21 -1.31 -11.44 3.34
CA TYR A 21 -2.29 -12.51 3.56
C TYR A 21 -3.37 -12.12 4.58
N THR A 22 -3.22 -10.96 5.22
CA THR A 22 -4.18 -10.38 6.16
C THR A 22 -4.35 -8.89 5.90
N GLU A 23 -5.50 -8.35 6.33
CA GLU A 23 -5.81 -6.92 6.21
C GLU A 23 -4.80 -6.06 6.98
N GLU A 24 -4.49 -6.43 8.22
CA GLU A 24 -3.54 -5.70 9.07
C GLU A 24 -2.14 -5.67 8.46
N MET A 25 -1.68 -6.79 7.88
CA MET A 25 -0.40 -6.84 7.19
C MET A 25 -0.40 -5.96 5.94
N ALA A 26 -1.52 -5.92 5.20
CA ALA A 26 -1.65 -5.05 4.04
C ALA A 26 -1.59 -3.57 4.45
N LEU A 27 -2.30 -3.18 5.53
CA LEU A 27 -2.28 -1.83 6.08
C LEU A 27 -0.87 -1.42 6.50
N ASN A 28 -0.16 -2.27 7.26
CA ASN A 28 1.21 -2.00 7.69
C ASN A 28 2.17 -1.87 6.49
N MET A 29 2.04 -2.75 5.48
CA MET A 29 2.85 -2.68 4.27
C MET A 29 2.61 -1.40 3.48
N ILE A 30 1.34 -0.99 3.32
CA ILE A 30 0.97 0.28 2.66
C ILE A 30 1.57 1.46 3.43
N GLU A 31 1.41 1.50 4.75
CA GLU A 31 1.92 2.57 5.59
C GLU A 31 3.44 2.70 5.49
N GLN A 32 4.18 1.59 5.64
CA GLN A 32 5.64 1.58 5.50
C GLN A 32 6.07 2.01 4.10
N SER A 33 5.40 1.51 3.05
CA SER A 33 5.70 1.90 1.68
C SER A 33 5.53 3.41 1.45
N ILE A 34 4.49 4.02 2.00
CA ILE A 34 4.27 5.47 1.92
C ILE A 34 5.36 6.22 2.68
N LYS A 35 5.75 5.75 3.89
CA LYS A 35 6.86 6.33 4.68
C LYS A 35 8.19 6.26 3.94
N ASP A 36 8.44 5.16 3.24
CA ASP A 36 9.62 4.95 2.39
C ASP A 36 9.55 5.75 1.06
N GLY A 37 8.50 6.52 0.83
CA GLY A 37 8.33 7.36 -0.35
C GLY A 37 7.84 6.63 -1.60
N TRP A 38 7.38 5.38 -1.47
CA TRP A 38 6.76 4.64 -2.56
C TRP A 38 5.33 5.09 -2.80
N ARG A 39 4.95 5.14 -4.07
CA ARG A 39 3.56 5.35 -4.47
C ARG A 39 2.85 4.01 -4.57
N VAL A 40 1.86 3.83 -3.71
CA VAL A 40 0.92 2.72 -3.79
C VAL A 40 -0.06 3.00 -4.92
N LYS A 41 -0.26 2.02 -5.81
CA LYS A 41 -1.26 2.11 -6.86
C LYS A 41 -2.64 1.87 -6.24
N ASN A 42 -3.52 2.85 -6.36
CA ASN A 42 -4.92 2.72 -5.95
C ASN A 42 -5.65 1.73 -6.87
N THR A 43 -5.74 0.48 -6.48
CA THR A 43 -6.76 -0.47 -6.96
C THR A 43 -7.97 -0.39 -6.03
N ASP A 44 -9.16 -0.74 -6.52
CA ASP A 44 -10.40 -0.64 -5.72
C ASP A 44 -10.32 -1.42 -4.39
N ASP A 45 -9.68 -2.60 -4.38
CA ASP A 45 -9.43 -3.38 -3.16
C ASP A 45 -8.56 -2.66 -2.13
N LEU A 46 -7.54 -1.92 -2.58
CA LEU A 46 -6.63 -1.18 -1.69
C LEU A 46 -7.20 0.19 -1.29
N LYS A 47 -8.15 0.71 -2.06
CA LYS A 47 -8.75 2.02 -1.83
C LYS A 47 -9.45 2.09 -0.47
N LEU A 48 -10.11 1.01 -0.08
CA LEU A 48 -10.76 0.90 1.24
C LEU A 48 -9.71 0.91 2.37
N LEU A 49 -8.63 0.14 2.21
CA LEU A 49 -7.51 0.09 3.17
C LEU A 49 -6.79 1.44 3.30
N ILE A 50 -6.55 2.11 2.18
CA ILE A 50 -5.89 3.43 2.15
C ILE A 50 -6.80 4.49 2.78
N ASN A 51 -8.11 4.40 2.60
CA ASN A 51 -9.05 5.30 3.27
C ASN A 51 -9.06 5.07 4.79
N GLN A 52 -9.05 3.81 5.25
CA GLN A 52 -8.91 3.50 6.69
C GLN A 52 -7.63 4.08 7.29
N LEU A 53 -6.51 4.05 6.56
CA LEU A 53 -5.25 4.68 7.00
C LEU A 53 -5.36 6.21 7.07
N LYS A 54 -6.04 6.85 6.12
CA LYS A 54 -6.28 8.30 6.15
C LYS A 54 -7.19 8.73 7.30
N GLU A 55 -8.23 7.96 7.58
CA GLU A 55 -9.12 8.21 8.73
C GLU A 55 -8.40 8.06 10.07
N ARG A 56 -7.33 7.25 10.11
CA ARG A 56 -6.41 7.12 11.25
C ARG A 56 -5.42 8.28 11.41
N ASN A 57 -5.50 9.31 10.55
CA ASN A 57 -4.75 10.56 10.68
C ASN A 57 -3.21 10.40 10.56
N ILE A 58 -2.77 9.53 9.65
CA ILE A 58 -1.37 9.38 9.22
C ILE A 58 -1.09 10.31 8.03
#